data_AF-A0A7J5WC80-F1
#
_entry.id   AF-A0A7J5WC80-F1
#
_cell.length_a   1.000
_cell.length_b   1.000
_cell.length_c   1.000
_cell.angle_alpha   90.00
_cell.angle_beta   90.00
_cell.angle_gamma   90.00
#
_symmetry.space_group_name_H-M   'P 1'
#
loop_
_entity.id
_entity.type
_entity.pdbx_description
1 polymer ?
#
loop_
_entity_poly.entity_id
_entity_poly.type
_entity_poly.pdbx_seq_one_letter_code
_entity_poly.pdbx_strand_id
1 'polypeptide(L)'
;MKMFRKDEGFTLVELMVVVLIIGILVAIAIPVFNSASGTARNRTCQSNQRTIEGAVQQYLAGNPTATWAADIIDGTDALTTGAAYIKTAPECPSNNLNYSVNGSGTVDGDTGAAAWYAGHAHF
;
A
#
# COMPACT_ATOMS: atom_id res chain seq x y z
N MET A 1 9.20 59.41 30.95
CA MET A 1 10.14 58.28 31.15
C MET A 1 10.07 57.38 29.93
N LYS A 2 11.16 57.24 29.15
CA LYS A 2 11.23 56.27 28.04
C LYS A 2 12.01 55.06 28.54
N MET A 3 11.32 53.92 28.65
CA MET A 3 11.87 52.65 29.09
C MET A 3 12.58 51.99 27.90
N PHE A 4 13.90 51.84 27.97
CA PHE A 4 14.66 51.09 26.98
C PHE A 4 14.38 49.60 27.18
N ARG A 5 13.66 48.99 26.23
CA ARG A 5 13.48 47.54 26.17
C ARG A 5 14.82 46.92 25.76
N LYS A 6 15.30 45.95 26.53
CA LYS A 6 16.43 45.10 26.13
C LYS A 6 15.89 44.09 25.12
N ASP A 7 16.26 44.24 23.86
CA ASP A 7 16.08 43.18 22.88
C ASP A 7 17.24 42.19 23.07
N GLU A 8 16.96 41.05 23.70
CA GLU A 8 17.91 39.95 23.83
C GLU A 8 18.01 39.24 22.48
N GLY A 9 19.17 39.34 21.84
CA GLY A 9 19.44 38.68 20.55
C GLY A 9 19.74 37.20 20.74
N PHE A 10 19.17 36.36 19.87
CA PHE A 10 19.46 34.92 19.79
C PHE A 10 20.95 34.69 19.51
N THR A 11 21.63 33.89 20.33
CA THR A 11 23.06 33.63 20.12
C THR A 11 23.25 32.66 18.95
N LEU A 12 24.33 32.84 18.18
CA LEU A 12 24.70 31.87 17.12
C LEU A 12 24.90 30.46 17.68
N VAL A 13 25.35 30.36 18.93
CA VAL A 13 25.58 29.08 19.62
C VAL A 13 24.26 28.37 19.95
N GLU A 14 23.23 29.11 20.39
CA GLU A 14 21.89 28.54 20.59
C GLU A 14 21.35 27.94 19.29
N LEU A 15 21.51 28.64 18.16
CA LEU A 15 21.07 28.11 16.87
C LEU A 15 21.87 26.87 16.46
N MET A 16 23.18 26.88 16.69
CA MET A 16 24.08 25.78 16.33
C MET A 16 23.74 24.47 17.06
N VAL A 17 23.49 24.53 18.37
CA VAL A 17 23.09 23.34 19.14
C VAL A 17 21.75 22.78 18.67
N VAL A 18 20.80 23.65 18.32
CA VAL A 18 19.47 23.22 17.85
C VAL A 18 19.57 22.45 16.54
N VAL A 19 20.30 22.96 15.55
CA VAL A 19 20.45 22.26 14.26
C VAL A 19 21.25 20.96 14.41
N LEU A 20 22.19 20.89 15.36
CA LEU A 20 22.91 19.67 15.69
C LEU A 20 21.96 18.59 16.24
N ILE A 21 21.09 18.95 17.18
CA ILE A 21 20.12 18.00 17.75
C ILE A 21 19.12 17.55 16.68
N ILE A 22 18.58 18.48 15.87
CA ILE A 22 17.68 18.14 14.76
C ILE A 22 18.37 17.20 13.76
N GLY A 23 19.64 17.43 13.45
CA GLY A 23 20.43 16.58 12.57
C GLY A 23 20.51 15.13 13.06
N ILE A 24 20.76 14.92 14.36
CA ILE A 24 20.81 13.58 14.97
C ILE A 24 19.44 12.90 14.89
N LEU A 25 18.36 13.63 15.21
CA LEU A 25 17.00 13.09 15.16
C LEU A 25 16.61 12.68 13.73
N VAL A 26 16.89 13.53 12.74
CA VAL A 26 16.57 13.26 11.33
C VAL A 26 17.38 12.08 10.79
N ALA A 27 18.65 11.95 11.17
CA ALA A 27 19.51 10.84 10.74
C ALA A 27 18.94 9.46 11.13
N ILE A 28 18.28 9.36 12.29
CA ILE A 28 17.62 8.12 12.73
C ILE A 28 16.20 8.02 12.17
N ALA A 29 15.47 9.14 12.11
CA ALA A 29 14.07 9.16 11.71
C ALA A 29 13.87 8.75 10.24
N ILE A 30 14.70 9.22 9.31
CA ILE A 30 14.54 8.94 7.87
C ILE A 30 14.58 7.44 7.54
N PRO A 31 15.63 6.66 7.91
CA PRO A 31 15.69 5.24 7.57
C PRO A 31 14.56 4.43 8.22
N VAL A 32 14.21 4.76 9.47
CA VAL A 32 13.09 4.12 10.18
C VAL A 32 11.76 4.41 9.48
N PHE A 33 11.52 5.67 9.13
CA PHE A 33 10.31 6.09 8.43
C PHE A 33 10.18 5.45 7.05
N ASN A 34 11.27 5.37 6.27
CA ASN A 34 11.28 4.76 4.96
C ASN A 34 10.95 3.26 5.03
N SER A 35 11.55 2.54 6.00
CA SER A 35 11.27 1.12 6.23
C SER A 35 9.83 0.88 6.68
N ALA A 36 9.34 1.69 7.63
CA ALA A 36 7.97 1.62 8.12
C ALA A 36 6.96 1.90 7.00
N SER A 37 7.20 2.90 6.17
CA SER A 37 6.35 3.26 5.04
C SER A 37 6.33 2.16 3.97
N GLY A 38 7.47 1.58 3.62
CA GLY A 38 7.54 0.45 2.68
C GLY A 38 6.78 -0.78 3.19
N THR A 39 6.97 -1.11 4.47
CA THR A 39 6.25 -2.21 5.13
C THR A 39 4.74 -1.95 5.16
N ALA A 40 4.31 -0.72 5.46
CA ALA A 40 2.90 -0.34 5.46
C ALA A 40 2.27 -0.52 4.08
N ARG A 41 2.94 -0.09 3.01
CA ARG A 41 2.48 -0.29 1.62
C ARG A 41 2.30 -1.77 1.29
N ASN A 42 3.29 -2.61 1.62
CA ASN A 42 3.20 -4.05 1.39
C ASN A 42 2.06 -4.70 2.19
N ARG A 43 1.87 -4.31 3.45
CA ARG A 43 0.74 -4.80 4.26
C ARG A 43 -0.61 -4.37 3.70
N THR A 44 -0.73 -3.15 3.21
CA THR A 44 -1.94 -2.70 2.49
C THR A 44 -2.16 -3.56 1.26
N CYS A 45 -1.11 -3.86 0.47
CA CYS A 45 -1.27 -4.70 -0.70
C CYS A 45 -1.79 -6.10 -0.37
N GLN A 46 -1.26 -6.73 0.68
CA GLN A 46 -1.72 -8.04 1.17
C GLN A 46 -3.15 -7.98 1.74
N SER A 47 -3.52 -6.89 2.41
CA SER A 47 -4.88 -6.70 2.93
C SER A 47 -5.91 -6.57 1.80
N ASN A 48 -5.55 -5.85 0.74
CA ASN A 48 -6.37 -5.71 -0.47
C ASN A 48 -6.55 -7.05 -1.17
N GLN A 49 -5.46 -7.83 -1.32
CA GLN A 49 -5.50 -9.19 -1.88
C GLN A 49 -6.53 -10.07 -1.15
N ARG A 50 -6.47 -10.13 0.19
CA ARG A 50 -7.45 -10.87 1.00
C ARG A 50 -8.89 -10.38 0.85
N THR A 51 -9.06 -9.07 0.69
CA THR A 51 -10.39 -8.46 0.47
C THR A 51 -10.96 -8.93 -0.87
N ILE A 52 -10.15 -8.95 -1.92
CA ILE A 52 -10.54 -9.43 -3.24
C ILE A 52 -10.78 -10.95 -3.20
N GLU A 53 -9.93 -11.73 -2.54
CA GLU A 53 -10.12 -13.19 -2.38
C GLU A 53 -11.46 -13.50 -1.71
N GLY A 54 -11.79 -12.80 -0.62
CA GLY A 54 -13.07 -12.96 0.05
C GLY A 54 -14.25 -12.61 -0.86
N ALA A 55 -14.11 -11.57 -1.68
CA ALA A 55 -15.13 -11.18 -2.63
C ALA A 55 -15.28 -12.21 -3.77
N VAL A 56 -14.17 -12.78 -4.27
CA VAL A 56 -14.18 -13.89 -5.24
C VAL A 56 -14.89 -15.12 -4.67
N GLN A 57 -14.61 -15.48 -3.41
CA GLN A 57 -15.29 -16.59 -2.74
C GLN A 57 -16.81 -16.35 -2.62
N GLN A 58 -17.22 -15.13 -2.28
CA GLN A 58 -18.64 -14.76 -2.24
C GLN A 58 -19.31 -14.83 -3.61
N TYR A 59 -18.61 -14.39 -4.67
CA TYR A 59 -19.07 -14.51 -6.05
C TYR A 59 -19.29 -15.97 -6.45
N LEU A 60 -18.31 -16.84 -6.18
CA LEU A 60 -18.41 -18.27 -6.50
C LEU A 60 -19.52 -18.97 -5.70
N ALA A 61 -19.73 -18.60 -4.44
CA ALA A 61 -20.81 -19.13 -3.63
C ALA A 61 -22.21 -18.76 -4.19
N GLY A 62 -22.35 -17.59 -4.80
CA GLY A 62 -23.59 -17.15 -5.43
C GLY A 62 -23.80 -17.65 -6.86
N ASN A 63 -22.73 -18.09 -7.55
CA ASN A 63 -22.74 -18.44 -8.97
C ASN A 63 -22.17 -19.85 -9.18
N PRO A 64 -22.96 -20.92 -8.95
CA PRO A 64 -22.46 -22.30 -8.96
C PRO A 64 -21.99 -22.80 -10.34
N THR A 65 -22.30 -22.10 -11.42
CA THR A 65 -21.85 -22.40 -12.78
C THR A 65 -20.62 -21.59 -13.21
N ALA A 66 -20.18 -20.62 -12.40
CA ALA A 66 -19.02 -19.80 -12.72
C ALA A 66 -17.73 -20.62 -12.63
N THR A 67 -16.94 -20.62 -13.69
CA THR A 67 -15.59 -21.18 -13.69
C THR A 67 -14.59 -20.08 -13.37
N TRP A 68 -13.53 -20.45 -12.65
CA TRP A 68 -12.67 -19.55 -11.90
C TRP A 68 -11.84 -18.58 -12.76
N ALA A 69 -11.92 -18.68 -14.10
CA ALA A 69 -10.92 -18.15 -15.01
C ALA A 69 -11.46 -17.33 -16.20
N ALA A 70 -12.76 -17.20 -16.41
CA ALA A 70 -13.26 -16.44 -17.58
C ALA A 70 -13.79 -15.05 -17.21
N ASP A 71 -14.46 -14.93 -16.06
CA ASP A 71 -15.19 -13.70 -15.72
C ASP A 71 -14.40 -12.72 -14.82
N ILE A 72 -13.28 -13.15 -14.23
CA ILE A 72 -12.51 -12.37 -13.22
C ILE A 72 -11.08 -12.02 -13.70
N ILE A 73 -10.62 -12.61 -14.82
CA ILE A 73 -9.21 -12.57 -15.22
C ILE A 73 -8.76 -11.23 -15.85
N ASP A 74 -9.66 -10.41 -16.39
CA ASP A 74 -9.28 -9.16 -17.09
C ASP A 74 -9.91 -7.90 -16.48
N GLY A 75 -9.92 -7.87 -15.16
CA GLY A 75 -10.48 -6.75 -14.42
C GLY A 75 -11.59 -7.24 -13.51
N THR A 76 -11.61 -6.65 -12.33
CA THR A 76 -12.61 -6.78 -11.28
C THR A 76 -14.05 -6.49 -11.71
N ASP A 77 -14.33 -6.37 -13.00
CA ASP A 77 -15.60 -5.91 -13.57
C ASP A 77 -16.77 -6.84 -13.19
N ALA A 78 -16.55 -8.16 -13.16
CA ALA A 78 -17.56 -9.11 -12.64
C ALA A 78 -17.83 -8.93 -11.13
N LEU A 79 -16.83 -8.43 -10.38
CA LEU A 79 -16.90 -8.22 -8.95
C LEU A 79 -17.47 -6.85 -8.56
N THR A 80 -17.25 -5.83 -9.40
CA THR A 80 -17.65 -4.42 -9.18
C THR A 80 -18.96 -4.03 -9.86
N THR A 81 -19.27 -4.64 -11.00
CA THR A 81 -20.30 -4.12 -11.94
C THR A 81 -21.58 -4.97 -11.93
N GLY A 82 -21.52 -6.20 -11.38
CA GLY A 82 -22.66 -7.08 -11.13
C GLY A 82 -23.24 -6.98 -9.71
N ALA A 83 -23.26 -8.09 -8.95
CA ALA A 83 -23.77 -8.14 -7.56
C ALA A 83 -22.94 -7.32 -6.54
N ALA A 84 -21.90 -6.62 -7.01
CA ALA A 84 -21.07 -5.65 -6.30
C ALA A 84 -20.52 -6.16 -4.96
N TYR A 85 -19.78 -7.28 -5.01
CA TYR A 85 -19.08 -7.86 -3.86
C TYR A 85 -17.93 -6.97 -3.36
N ILE A 86 -17.38 -6.13 -4.24
CA ILE A 86 -16.46 -5.05 -3.90
C ILE A 86 -16.91 -3.75 -4.59
N LYS A 87 -16.77 -2.60 -3.92
CA LYS A 87 -17.24 -1.31 -4.46
C LYS A 87 -16.33 -0.76 -5.55
N THR A 88 -15.02 -0.94 -5.39
CA THR A 88 -14.00 -0.51 -6.33
C THR A 88 -12.80 -1.40 -6.10
N ALA A 89 -12.13 -1.83 -7.17
CA ALA A 89 -10.88 -2.54 -7.03
C ALA A 89 -9.81 -1.60 -6.45
N PRO A 90 -9.18 -1.97 -5.32
CA PRO A 90 -8.06 -1.21 -4.83
C PRO A 90 -6.84 -1.44 -5.73
N GLU A 91 -5.94 -0.45 -5.81
CA GLU A 91 -4.61 -0.59 -6.41
C GLU A 91 -3.58 -0.90 -5.30
N CYS A 92 -2.49 -1.60 -5.63
CA CYS A 92 -1.41 -1.84 -4.67
C CYS A 92 -0.54 -0.58 -4.53
N PRO A 93 -0.46 0.07 -3.35
CA PRO A 93 0.34 1.29 -3.16
C PRO A 93 1.87 1.10 -3.25
N SER A 94 2.35 -0.14 -3.39
CA SER A 94 3.77 -0.44 -3.55
C SER A 94 4.25 -0.24 -4.99
N ASN A 95 3.42 -0.60 -5.98
CA ASN A 95 3.76 -0.62 -7.39
C ASN A 95 2.73 0.12 -8.29
N ASN A 96 1.62 0.59 -7.72
CA ASN A 96 0.47 1.20 -8.42
C ASN A 96 -0.14 0.31 -9.51
N LEU A 97 -0.16 -1.00 -9.26
CA LEU A 97 -0.68 -1.99 -10.18
C LEU A 97 -2.00 -2.57 -9.66
N ASN A 98 -2.80 -3.03 -10.61
CA ASN A 98 -4.05 -3.75 -10.34
C ASN A 98 -3.75 -5.17 -9.88
N TYR A 99 -4.72 -5.74 -9.18
CA TYR A 99 -4.70 -7.14 -8.80
C TYR A 99 -5.24 -8.00 -9.93
N SER A 100 -4.61 -9.15 -10.16
CA SER A 100 -5.16 -10.20 -11.03
C SER A 100 -5.71 -11.34 -10.19
N VAL A 101 -6.70 -12.04 -10.70
CA VAL A 101 -7.21 -13.28 -10.11
C VAL A 101 -6.91 -14.39 -11.10
N ASN A 102 -6.24 -15.45 -10.67
CA ASN A 102 -5.96 -16.58 -11.57
C ASN A 102 -7.09 -17.61 -11.55
N GLY A 103 -7.01 -18.61 -12.43
CA GLY A 103 -7.98 -19.71 -12.50
C GLY A 103 -8.04 -20.62 -11.27
N SER A 104 -7.20 -20.39 -10.26
CA SER A 104 -7.27 -21.00 -8.93
C SER A 104 -7.85 -20.05 -7.85
N GLY A 105 -8.44 -18.91 -8.24
CA GLY A 105 -9.08 -17.98 -7.31
C GLY A 105 -8.12 -17.27 -6.38
N THR A 106 -6.80 -17.47 -6.56
CA THR A 106 -5.79 -16.74 -5.83
C THR A 106 -5.64 -15.37 -6.47
N VAL A 107 -5.65 -14.34 -5.65
CA VAL A 107 -5.43 -12.97 -6.09
C VAL A 107 -3.94 -12.72 -6.03
N ASP A 108 -3.37 -11.97 -6.97
CA ASP A 108 -1.99 -11.53 -6.89
C ASP A 108 -1.92 -10.01 -7.12
N GLY A 109 -1.12 -9.35 -6.28
CA GLY A 109 -0.95 -7.91 -6.25
C GLY A 109 0.26 -7.37 -7.01
N ASP A 110 0.94 -8.20 -7.80
CA ASP A 110 2.18 -7.82 -8.48
C ASP A 110 2.15 -8.00 -10.01
N THR A 111 1.06 -7.61 -10.69
CA THR A 111 1.07 -7.56 -12.16
C THR A 111 1.73 -6.29 -12.69
N GLY A 112 3.04 -6.18 -12.45
CA GLY A 112 3.94 -5.77 -13.51
C GLY A 112 4.23 -7.04 -14.27
N ALA A 113 3.99 -7.10 -15.57
CA ALA A 113 4.02 -8.34 -16.37
C ALA A 113 5.40 -9.05 -16.48
N ALA A 114 6.24 -9.06 -15.44
CA ALA A 114 7.63 -9.55 -15.45
C ALA A 114 7.99 -10.57 -14.35
N ALA A 115 7.07 -11.05 -13.51
CA ALA A 115 7.37 -12.13 -12.54
C ALA A 115 6.66 -13.47 -12.84
N TRP A 116 5.68 -13.47 -13.75
CA TRP A 116 4.71 -14.57 -13.90
C TRP A 116 5.17 -15.81 -14.67
N TYR A 117 6.43 -15.88 -15.12
CA TYR A 117 7.02 -17.11 -15.68
C TYR A 117 8.29 -17.59 -14.96
N ALA A 118 8.79 -16.87 -13.95
CA ALA A 118 9.94 -17.33 -13.16
C ALA A 118 9.41 -17.95 -11.86
N GLY A 119 8.97 -19.20 -11.99
CA GLY A 119 8.14 -19.88 -11.01
C GLY A 119 8.63 -19.83 -9.57
N HIS A 120 7.68 -19.65 -8.66
CA HIS A 120 7.80 -20.19 -7.32
C HIS A 120 6.42 -20.58 -6.81
N ALA A 121 6.26 -21.90 -6.66
CA ALA A 121 5.29 -22.47 -5.76
C ALA A 121 5.50 -21.88 -4.36
N HIS A 122 4.45 -21.29 -3.81
CA HIS A 122 4.35 -21.02 -2.39
C HIS A 122 3.36 -22.04 -1.81
N PHE A 123 3.93 -23.15 -1.34
CA PHE A 123 3.41 -24.21 -0.46
C PHE A 123 1.97 -24.69 -0.67
#